data_AF-A0A1G5Y3G6-F1
#
_entry.id   AF-A0A1G5Y3G6-F1
#
_cell.length_a   1.000
_cell.length_b   1.000
_cell.length_c   1.000
_cell.angle_alpha   90.00
_cell.angle_beta   90.00
_cell.angle_gamma   90.00
#
_symmetry.space_group_name_H-M   'P 1'
#
loop_
_entity.id
_entity.type
_entity.pdbx_description
1 polymer ?
#
loop_
_entity_poly.entity_id
_entity_poly.type
_entity_poly.pdbx_seq_one_letter_code
_entity_poly.pdbx_strand_id
1 'polypeptide(L)'
;MSKSEKKFILILIVVVAAALAGTLIYKKVTTFNYKDHLDEVIISVDNSDLTLREFGYYIYMIEDTVQDQAHLYDPQNPLRWWNTHFSAGPDSQYVSEYARKSAVNTCLSHEIYYKEALAEGIDLTPEEKEAAEKAASDLCAGMTEIQLERTGLTEDIIYNLRYKQELAAKYARSLAERVDFSVYEDGPEVELSGNGDFFQDVVLPRHQVSINNDLVDNVNMGRVTVNLDQE
;
A
#
# COMPACT_ATOMS: atom_id res chain seq x y z
N MET A 1 -24.70 44.81 -30.26
CA MET A 1 -24.08 43.49 -30.51
C MET A 1 -24.52 42.97 -31.86
N SER A 2 -23.60 42.89 -32.81
CA SER A 2 -23.87 42.49 -34.19
C SER A 2 -24.24 41.00 -34.29
N LYS A 3 -24.92 40.61 -35.38
CA LYS A 3 -25.29 39.21 -35.64
C LYS A 3 -24.07 38.29 -35.71
N SER A 4 -22.92 38.84 -36.09
CA SER A 4 -21.62 38.17 -36.13
C SER A 4 -21.07 37.93 -34.71
N GLU A 5 -21.08 38.95 -33.84
CA GLU A 5 -20.65 38.84 -32.44
C GLU A 5 -21.46 37.80 -31.65
N LYS A 6 -22.79 37.77 -31.85
CA LYS A 6 -23.66 36.76 -31.23
C LYS A 6 -23.31 35.32 -31.63
N LYS A 7 -23.00 35.10 -32.92
CA LYS A 7 -22.55 33.79 -33.42
C LYS A 7 -21.18 33.42 -32.85
N PHE A 8 -20.27 34.37 -32.76
CA PHE A 8 -18.93 34.13 -32.23
C PHE A 8 -18.96 33.74 -30.74
N ILE A 9 -19.76 34.47 -29.94
CA ILE A 9 -19.98 34.15 -28.52
C ILE A 9 -20.62 32.77 -28.35
N LEU A 10 -21.62 32.44 -29.18
CA LEU A 10 -22.28 31.13 -29.13
C LEU A 10 -21.30 29.98 -29.43
N ILE A 11 -20.44 30.15 -30.45
CA ILE A 11 -19.40 29.16 -30.79
C ILE A 11 -18.43 28.99 -29.63
N LEU A 12 -17.99 30.09 -29.00
CA LEU A 12 -17.08 30.05 -27.86
C LEU A 12 -17.67 29.28 -26.68
N ILE A 13 -18.94 29.51 -26.35
CA ILE A 13 -19.66 28.79 -25.28
C ILE A 13 -19.73 27.29 -25.59
N VAL A 14 -20.03 26.91 -26.84
CA VAL A 14 -20.09 25.50 -27.23
C VAL A 14 -18.73 24.82 -27.13
N VAL A 15 -17.64 25.50 -27.53
CA VAL A 15 -16.28 24.96 -27.41
C VAL A 15 -15.88 24.78 -25.94
N VAL A 16 -16.17 25.75 -25.08
CA VAL A 16 -15.88 25.64 -23.64
C VAL A 16 -16.72 24.53 -23.00
N ALA A 17 -18.01 24.43 -23.34
CA ALA A 17 -18.86 23.35 -22.84
C ALA A 17 -18.40 21.97 -23.32
N ALA A 18 -17.93 21.85 -24.57
CA ALA A 18 -17.36 20.61 -25.11
C ALA A 18 -16.03 20.25 -24.44
N ALA A 19 -15.17 21.24 -24.14
CA ALA A 19 -13.94 21.01 -23.40
C ALA A 19 -14.21 20.56 -21.95
N LEU A 20 -15.17 21.18 -21.26
CA LEU A 20 -15.60 20.78 -19.92
C LEU A 20 -16.25 19.40 -19.90
N ALA A 21 -17.10 19.08 -20.88
CA ALA A 21 -17.66 17.74 -21.03
C ALA A 21 -16.56 16.72 -21.33
N GLY A 22 -15.60 17.07 -22.19
CA GLY A 22 -14.44 16.25 -22.50
C GLY A 22 -13.59 15.94 -21.28
N THR A 23 -13.29 16.92 -20.42
CA THR A 23 -12.53 16.70 -19.18
C THR A 23 -13.31 15.86 -18.17
N LEU A 24 -14.63 16.04 -18.05
CA LEU A 24 -15.47 15.22 -17.16
C LEU A 24 -15.56 13.76 -17.64
N ILE A 25 -15.73 13.55 -18.95
CA ILE A 25 -15.76 12.21 -19.55
C ILE A 25 -14.38 11.56 -19.42
N TYR A 26 -13.31 12.29 -19.74
CA TYR A 26 -11.94 11.81 -19.57
C TYR A 26 -11.69 11.40 -18.12
N LYS A 27 -11.98 12.28 -17.16
CA LYS A 27 -11.81 11.99 -15.73
C LYS A 27 -12.60 10.75 -15.31
N LYS A 28 -13.84 10.57 -15.80
CA LYS A 28 -14.68 9.41 -15.48
C LYS A 28 -14.19 8.10 -16.12
N VAL A 29 -13.62 8.17 -17.31
CA VAL A 29 -13.04 7.01 -18.02
C VAL A 29 -11.65 6.65 -17.47
N THR A 30 -10.93 7.63 -16.94
CA THR A 30 -9.61 7.43 -16.29
C THR A 30 -9.70 7.29 -14.78
N THR A 31 -10.89 7.19 -14.17
CA THR A 31 -10.98 6.96 -12.73
C THR A 31 -10.45 5.58 -12.44
N PHE A 32 -9.33 5.51 -11.71
CA PHE A 32 -8.79 4.24 -11.22
C PHE A 32 -9.83 3.51 -10.36
N ASN A 33 -10.19 2.30 -10.76
CA ASN A 33 -11.06 1.43 -9.98
C ASN A 33 -10.26 0.21 -9.54
N TYR A 34 -9.96 0.15 -8.24
CA TYR A 34 -9.12 -0.89 -7.64
C TYR A 34 -9.54 -2.32 -8.05
N LYS A 35 -10.86 -2.59 -8.09
CA LYS A 35 -11.40 -3.92 -8.42
C LYS A 35 -11.07 -4.38 -9.84
N ASP A 36 -10.83 -3.45 -10.76
CA ASP A 36 -10.57 -3.76 -12.17
C ASP A 36 -9.11 -4.19 -12.40
N HIS A 37 -8.23 -3.99 -11.41
CA HIS A 37 -6.77 -4.21 -11.53
C HIS A 37 -6.25 -5.28 -10.56
N LEU A 38 -7.12 -6.04 -9.89
CA LEU A 38 -6.74 -6.96 -8.80
C LEU A 38 -5.66 -7.96 -9.19
N ASP A 39 -5.71 -8.50 -10.40
CA ASP A 39 -4.80 -9.54 -10.86
C ASP A 39 -3.57 -8.97 -11.61
N GLU A 40 -3.44 -7.65 -11.68
CA GLU A 40 -2.26 -7.01 -12.25
C GLU A 40 -1.08 -7.09 -11.29
N VAL A 41 0.11 -7.38 -11.84
CA VAL A 41 1.36 -7.37 -11.07
C VAL A 41 1.71 -5.95 -10.70
N ILE A 42 1.85 -5.71 -9.39
CA ILE A 42 2.19 -4.40 -8.83
C ILE A 42 3.64 -4.32 -8.39
N ILE A 43 4.19 -5.41 -7.85
CA ILE A 43 5.56 -5.50 -7.36
C ILE A 43 6.14 -6.85 -7.82
N SER A 44 7.39 -6.83 -8.28
CA SER A 44 8.17 -8.03 -8.54
C SER A 44 9.49 -7.97 -7.79
N VAL A 45 9.87 -9.06 -7.13
CA VAL A 45 11.15 -9.23 -6.41
C VAL A 45 11.79 -10.52 -6.90
N ASP A 46 13.00 -10.50 -7.45
CA ASP A 46 13.76 -11.68 -7.91
C ASP A 46 12.90 -12.74 -8.64
N ASN A 47 12.10 -12.31 -9.62
CA ASN A 47 11.18 -13.14 -10.41
C ASN A 47 9.96 -13.71 -9.66
N SER A 48 9.69 -13.28 -8.44
CA SER A 48 8.39 -13.48 -7.79
C SER A 48 7.53 -12.25 -8.01
N ASP A 49 6.37 -12.45 -8.61
CA ASP A 49 5.39 -11.40 -8.85
C ASP A 49 4.35 -11.39 -7.74
N LEU A 50 3.96 -10.19 -7.33
CA LEU A 50 2.91 -9.91 -6.37
C LEU A 50 1.84 -9.05 -7.04
N THR A 51 0.61 -9.51 -6.98
CA THR A 51 -0.56 -8.87 -7.58
C THR A 51 -1.12 -7.74 -6.72
N LEU A 52 -1.92 -6.83 -7.29
CA LEU A 52 -2.62 -5.81 -6.51
C LEU A 52 -3.56 -6.43 -5.45
N ARG A 53 -4.15 -7.59 -5.73
CA ARG A 53 -4.97 -8.35 -4.78
C ARG A 53 -4.18 -8.73 -3.53
N GLU A 54 -2.99 -9.30 -3.71
CA GLU A 54 -2.09 -9.65 -2.60
C GLU A 54 -1.56 -8.39 -1.90
N PHE A 55 -1.26 -7.34 -2.66
CA PHE A 55 -0.85 -6.06 -2.08
C PHE A 55 -1.96 -5.41 -1.23
N GLY A 56 -3.22 -5.75 -1.51
CA GLY A 56 -4.40 -5.35 -0.72
C GLY A 56 -4.28 -5.71 0.76
N TYR A 57 -3.53 -6.75 1.12
CA TYR A 57 -3.22 -7.08 2.51
C TYR A 57 -2.41 -5.97 3.19
N TYR A 58 -1.35 -5.50 2.55
CA TYR A 58 -0.50 -4.43 3.09
C TYR A 58 -1.24 -3.10 3.12
N ILE A 59 -2.08 -2.84 2.12
CA ILE A 59 -2.98 -1.67 2.13
C ILE A 59 -3.90 -1.74 3.34
N TYR A 60 -4.58 -2.87 3.57
CA TYR A 60 -5.48 -3.04 4.71
C TYR A 60 -4.75 -2.80 6.04
N MET A 61 -3.62 -3.46 6.27
CA MET A 61 -2.85 -3.33 7.52
C MET A 61 -2.41 -1.89 7.81
N ILE A 62 -1.91 -1.19 6.78
CA ILE A 62 -1.45 0.19 6.91
C ILE A 62 -2.63 1.15 7.05
N GLU A 63 -3.70 0.97 6.27
CA GLU A 63 -4.90 1.79 6.37
C GLU A 63 -5.55 1.67 7.73
N ASP A 64 -5.69 0.47 8.28
CA ASP A 64 -6.23 0.23 9.62
C ASP A 64 -5.42 0.99 10.69
N THR A 65 -4.10 0.84 10.66
CA THR A 65 -3.18 1.51 11.61
C THR A 65 -3.25 3.03 11.51
N VAL A 66 -3.26 3.59 10.29
CA VAL A 66 -3.32 5.04 10.10
C VAL A 66 -4.73 5.58 10.38
N GLN A 67 -5.76 4.77 10.15
CA GLN A 67 -7.14 5.12 10.45
C GLN A 67 -7.38 5.23 11.96
N ASP A 68 -6.77 4.38 12.79
CA ASP A 68 -6.77 4.54 14.24
C ASP A 68 -6.18 5.88 14.67
N GLN A 69 -5.05 6.28 14.08
CA GLN A 69 -4.45 7.61 14.30
C GLN A 69 -5.39 8.73 13.83
N ALA A 70 -6.04 8.54 12.68
CA ALA A 70 -6.99 9.50 12.12
C ALA A 70 -8.20 9.72 13.06
N HIS A 71 -8.72 8.65 13.65
CA HIS A 71 -9.80 8.71 14.62
C HIS A 71 -9.37 9.37 15.93
N LEU A 72 -8.12 9.20 16.38
CA LEU A 72 -7.59 9.93 17.53
C LEU A 72 -7.43 11.43 17.23
N TYR A 73 -7.07 11.78 15.99
CA TYR A 73 -6.87 13.16 15.57
C TYR A 73 -8.18 13.94 15.37
N ASP A 74 -9.10 13.43 14.54
CA ASP A 74 -10.41 14.01 14.27
C ASP A 74 -11.45 12.89 14.08
N PRO A 75 -12.14 12.46 15.15
CA PRO A 75 -13.12 11.38 15.07
C PRO A 75 -14.28 11.65 14.10
N GLN A 76 -14.61 12.92 13.85
CA GLN A 76 -15.72 13.31 12.98
C GLN A 76 -15.32 13.34 11.51
N ASN A 77 -14.04 13.61 11.22
CA ASN A 77 -13.53 13.65 9.87
C ASN A 77 -12.10 13.07 9.78
N PRO A 78 -11.97 11.73 9.82
CA PRO A 78 -10.66 11.06 9.75
C PRO A 78 -9.88 11.38 8.48
N LEU A 79 -10.55 11.70 7.35
CA LEU A 79 -9.89 12.11 6.12
C LEU A 79 -9.03 13.37 6.27
N ARG A 80 -9.25 14.21 7.29
CA ARG A 80 -8.35 15.34 7.57
C ARG A 80 -6.94 14.87 7.92
N TRP A 81 -6.84 13.80 8.71
CA TRP A 81 -5.54 13.22 9.04
C TRP A 81 -4.85 12.69 7.78
N TRP A 82 -5.56 11.90 6.97
CA TRP A 82 -5.05 11.38 5.69
C TRP A 82 -4.53 12.46 4.73
N ASN A 83 -5.13 13.65 4.77
CA ASN A 83 -4.73 14.81 3.96
C ASN A 83 -3.81 15.81 4.70
N THR A 84 -3.31 15.44 5.89
CA THR A 84 -2.32 16.24 6.60
C THR A 84 -0.98 16.11 5.89
N HIS A 85 -0.34 17.26 5.66
CA HIS A 85 0.98 17.36 5.08
C HIS A 85 2.01 17.66 6.17
N PHE A 86 2.99 16.77 6.36
CA PHE A 86 4.10 17.00 7.27
C PHE A 86 5.19 17.78 6.57
N SER A 87 5.65 18.86 7.20
CA SER A 87 6.77 19.66 6.69
C SER A 87 8.06 19.18 7.33
N ALA A 88 8.87 18.44 6.57
CA ALA A 88 10.15 17.87 7.00
C ALA A 88 11.28 18.21 6.01
N GLY A 89 11.21 19.38 5.37
CA GLY A 89 12.19 19.78 4.36
C GLY A 89 12.07 18.89 3.10
N PRO A 90 13.15 18.27 2.61
CA PRO A 90 13.11 17.36 1.45
C PRO A 90 12.12 16.20 1.59
N ASP A 91 11.86 15.75 2.82
CA ASP A 91 11.00 14.60 3.12
C ASP A 91 9.54 14.98 3.42
N SER A 92 9.15 16.20 3.04
CA SER A 92 7.78 16.67 3.21
C SER A 92 6.82 15.86 2.33
N GLN A 93 5.76 15.33 2.94
CA GLN A 93 4.81 14.46 2.26
C GLN A 93 3.45 14.45 2.99
N TYR A 94 2.42 14.02 2.28
CA TYR A 94 1.12 13.73 2.89
C TYR A 94 1.14 12.42 3.69
N VAL A 95 0.26 12.29 4.69
CA VAL A 95 0.04 11.03 5.42
C VAL A 95 -0.28 9.89 4.46
N SER A 96 -1.11 10.13 3.44
CA SER A 96 -1.46 9.13 2.41
C SER A 96 -0.27 8.69 1.57
N GLU A 97 0.66 9.58 1.25
CA GLU A 97 1.90 9.27 0.52
C GLU A 97 2.85 8.44 1.40
N TYR A 98 3.01 8.84 2.67
CA TYR A 98 3.79 8.08 3.63
C TYR A 98 3.23 6.67 3.85
N ALA A 99 1.90 6.55 3.95
CA ALA A 99 1.22 5.27 4.09
C ALA A 99 1.45 4.37 2.86
N ARG A 100 1.37 4.93 1.64
CA ARG A 100 1.69 4.21 0.40
C ARG A 100 3.11 3.68 0.41
N LYS A 101 4.07 4.56 0.69
CA LYS A 101 5.50 4.21 0.77
C LYS A 101 5.71 3.09 1.80
N SER A 102 5.08 3.22 2.97
CA SER A 102 5.16 2.21 4.03
C SER A 102 4.56 0.87 3.62
N ALA A 103 3.43 0.84 2.91
CA ALA A 103 2.85 -0.39 2.40
C ALA A 103 3.77 -1.09 1.39
N VAL A 104 4.32 -0.35 0.42
CA VAL A 104 5.31 -0.87 -0.55
C VAL A 104 6.54 -1.41 0.16
N ASN A 105 7.13 -0.61 1.06
CA ASN A 105 8.35 -0.97 1.77
C ASN A 105 8.16 -2.19 2.68
N THR A 106 7.02 -2.28 3.37
CA THR A 106 6.67 -3.45 4.20
C THR A 106 6.54 -4.69 3.33
N CYS A 107 5.82 -4.59 2.21
CA CYS A 107 5.68 -5.68 1.23
C CYS A 107 7.05 -6.18 0.73
N LEU A 108 7.93 -5.27 0.33
CA LEU A 108 9.29 -5.61 -0.12
C LEU A 108 10.09 -6.30 0.97
N SER A 109 10.05 -5.78 2.21
CA SER A 109 10.79 -6.38 3.33
C SER A 109 10.30 -7.79 3.64
N HIS A 110 8.99 -8.03 3.62
CA HIS A 110 8.43 -9.36 3.84
C HIS A 110 8.82 -10.32 2.72
N GLU A 111 8.71 -9.93 1.45
CA GLU A 111 9.05 -10.80 0.33
C GLU A 111 10.54 -11.13 0.31
N ILE A 112 11.41 -10.15 0.53
CA ILE A 112 12.87 -10.34 0.54
C ILE A 112 13.30 -11.21 1.73
N TYR A 113 12.90 -10.86 2.94
CA TYR A 113 13.30 -11.64 4.11
C TYR A 113 12.68 -13.04 4.13
N TYR A 114 11.49 -13.22 3.57
CA TYR A 114 10.94 -14.56 3.34
C TYR A 114 11.86 -15.38 2.42
N LYS A 115 12.32 -14.83 1.30
CA LYS A 115 13.23 -15.52 0.38
C LYS A 115 14.57 -15.85 1.03
N GLU A 116 15.13 -14.92 1.80
CA GLU A 116 16.35 -15.14 2.56
C GLU A 116 16.16 -16.22 3.65
N ALA A 117 15.01 -16.22 4.34
CA ALA A 117 14.65 -17.27 5.30
C ALA A 117 14.66 -18.66 4.64
N LEU A 118 14.04 -18.78 3.46
CA LEU A 118 14.03 -20.03 2.69
C LEU A 118 15.45 -20.45 2.26
N ALA A 119 16.27 -19.50 1.81
CA ALA A 119 17.65 -19.77 1.40
C ALA A 119 18.52 -20.28 2.56
N GLU A 120 18.26 -19.81 3.78
CA GLU A 120 18.92 -20.27 5.01
C GLU A 120 18.27 -21.53 5.63
N GLY A 121 17.20 -22.06 5.03
CA GLY A 121 16.50 -23.24 5.54
C GLY A 121 15.68 -22.98 6.81
N ILE A 122 15.32 -21.73 7.08
CA ILE A 122 14.39 -21.36 8.14
C ILE A 122 12.97 -21.75 7.69
N ASP A 123 12.24 -22.47 8.54
CA ASP A 123 10.82 -22.78 8.34
C ASP A 123 10.05 -22.49 9.63
N LEU A 124 8.73 -22.40 9.50
CA LEU A 124 7.81 -22.36 10.63
C LEU A 124 7.61 -23.76 11.22
N THR A 125 7.56 -23.84 12.54
CA THR A 125 7.13 -25.06 13.24
C THR A 125 5.63 -25.32 12.96
N PRO A 126 5.13 -26.55 13.20
CA PRO A 126 3.70 -26.83 13.08
C PRO A 126 2.82 -25.88 13.90
N GLU A 127 3.26 -25.52 15.11
CA GLU A 127 2.54 -24.60 16.00
C GLU A 127 2.52 -23.17 15.44
N GLU A 128 3.62 -22.72 14.86
CA GLU A 128 3.69 -21.41 14.19
C GLU A 128 2.79 -21.39 12.93
N LYS A 129 2.69 -22.49 12.19
CA LYS A 129 1.77 -22.63 11.04
C LYS A 129 0.31 -22.58 11.49
N GLU A 130 -0.06 -23.31 12.54
CA GLU A 130 -1.42 -23.26 13.12
C GLU A 130 -1.76 -21.85 13.64
N ALA A 131 -0.83 -21.17 14.29
CA ALA A 131 -1.00 -19.78 14.70
C ALA A 131 -1.15 -18.85 13.49
N ALA A 132 -0.42 -19.11 12.40
CA ALA A 132 -0.52 -18.36 11.15
C ALA A 132 -1.91 -18.48 10.53
N GLU A 133 -2.43 -19.71 10.45
CA GLU A 133 -3.80 -20.04 10.00
C GLU A 133 -4.85 -19.36 10.86
N LYS A 134 -4.79 -19.54 12.18
CA LYS A 134 -5.77 -18.95 13.09
C LYS A 134 -5.87 -17.44 12.94
N ALA A 135 -4.74 -16.74 12.91
CA ALA A 135 -4.77 -15.28 12.78
C ALA A 135 -5.13 -14.82 11.36
N ALA A 136 -4.97 -15.65 10.33
CA ALA A 136 -5.54 -15.38 9.01
C ALA A 136 -7.06 -15.47 9.02
N SER A 137 -7.63 -16.52 9.65
CA SER A 137 -9.08 -16.66 9.83
C SER A 137 -9.65 -15.52 10.67
N ASP A 138 -9.00 -15.15 11.78
CA ASP A 138 -9.44 -14.04 12.63
C ASP A 138 -9.42 -12.71 11.87
N LEU A 139 -8.37 -12.44 11.09
CA LEU A 139 -8.28 -11.22 10.26
C LEU A 139 -9.38 -11.21 9.20
N CYS A 140 -9.55 -12.31 8.45
CA CYS A 140 -10.57 -12.41 7.42
C CYS A 140 -11.99 -12.21 7.99
N ALA A 141 -12.26 -12.76 9.18
CA ALA A 141 -13.53 -12.58 9.88
C ALA A 141 -13.74 -11.16 10.45
N GLY A 142 -12.64 -10.44 10.72
CA GLY A 142 -12.66 -9.04 11.16
C GLY A 142 -12.90 -8.05 10.02
N MET A 143 -12.57 -8.42 8.77
CA MET A 143 -12.83 -7.59 7.60
C MET A 143 -14.32 -7.57 7.24
N THR A 144 -14.82 -6.39 6.87
CA THR A 144 -16.17 -6.23 6.32
C THR A 144 -16.29 -6.82 4.91
N GLU A 145 -17.51 -7.16 4.49
CA GLU A 145 -17.79 -7.66 3.14
C GLU A 145 -17.29 -6.69 2.05
N ILE A 146 -17.48 -5.38 2.23
CA ILE A 146 -17.02 -4.38 1.27
C ILE A 146 -15.48 -4.34 1.19
N GLN A 147 -14.77 -4.49 2.31
CA GLN A 147 -13.31 -4.53 2.32
C GLN A 147 -12.78 -5.78 1.59
N LEU A 148 -13.38 -6.95 1.84
CA LEU A 148 -13.05 -8.19 1.15
C LEU A 148 -13.34 -8.09 -0.36
N GLU A 149 -14.49 -7.55 -0.74
CA GLU A 149 -14.83 -7.35 -2.15
C GLU A 149 -13.91 -6.35 -2.85
N ARG A 150 -13.55 -5.23 -2.20
CA ARG A 150 -12.69 -4.20 -2.79
C ARG A 150 -11.28 -4.70 -3.00
N THR A 151 -10.72 -5.37 -2.00
CA THR A 151 -9.34 -5.89 -2.06
C THR A 151 -9.25 -7.21 -2.82
N GLY A 152 -10.34 -7.96 -2.91
CA GLY A 152 -10.36 -9.30 -3.47
C GLY A 152 -9.60 -10.32 -2.62
N LEU A 153 -9.31 -10.00 -1.36
CA LEU A 153 -8.64 -10.90 -0.42
C LEU A 153 -9.56 -12.06 -0.06
N THR A 154 -8.93 -13.22 0.10
CA THR A 154 -9.55 -14.43 0.64
C THR A 154 -8.73 -14.91 1.83
N GLU A 155 -9.32 -15.76 2.66
CA GLU A 155 -8.61 -16.37 3.80
C GLU A 155 -7.31 -17.07 3.37
N ASP A 156 -7.32 -17.78 2.25
CA ASP A 156 -6.13 -18.45 1.69
C ASP A 156 -5.03 -17.43 1.31
N ILE A 157 -5.40 -16.31 0.68
CA ILE A 157 -4.44 -15.26 0.31
C ILE A 157 -3.86 -14.63 1.58
N ILE A 158 -4.71 -14.30 2.55
CA ILE A 158 -4.30 -13.74 3.84
C ILE A 158 -3.34 -14.71 4.55
N TYR A 159 -3.67 -16.00 4.58
CA TYR A 159 -2.82 -17.03 5.17
C TYR A 159 -1.44 -17.08 4.51
N ASN A 160 -1.38 -17.13 3.18
CA ASN A 160 -0.11 -17.16 2.46
C ASN A 160 0.76 -15.94 2.76
N LEU A 161 0.17 -14.75 2.83
CA LEU A 161 0.88 -13.51 3.16
C LEU A 161 1.35 -13.47 4.61
N ARG A 162 0.52 -13.97 5.55
CA ARG A 162 0.92 -14.12 6.96
C ARG A 162 2.05 -15.14 7.12
N TYR A 163 2.00 -16.27 6.41
CA TYR A 163 3.07 -17.26 6.42
C TYR A 163 4.41 -16.64 5.98
N LYS A 164 4.41 -15.86 4.88
CA LYS A 164 5.59 -15.11 4.44
C LYS A 164 6.07 -14.12 5.50
N GLN A 165 5.16 -13.36 6.11
CA GLN A 165 5.48 -12.41 7.17
C GLN A 165 6.13 -13.09 8.39
N GLU A 166 5.63 -14.23 8.85
CA GLU A 166 6.20 -14.93 10.01
C GLU A 166 7.62 -15.43 9.72
N LEU A 167 7.86 -15.95 8.51
CA LEU A 167 9.21 -16.33 8.09
C LEU A 167 10.15 -15.13 7.97
N ALA A 168 9.67 -14.05 7.37
CA ALA A 168 10.40 -12.79 7.29
C ALA A 168 10.77 -12.27 8.70
N ALA A 169 9.84 -12.33 9.65
CA ALA A 169 10.09 -11.94 11.03
C ALA A 169 11.11 -12.85 11.74
N LYS A 170 11.10 -14.16 11.48
CA LYS A 170 12.13 -15.08 12.00
C LYS A 170 13.51 -14.75 11.45
N TYR A 171 13.60 -14.48 10.15
CA TYR A 171 14.85 -14.09 9.52
C TYR A 171 15.35 -12.73 10.04
N ALA A 172 14.49 -11.73 10.14
CA ALA A 172 14.82 -10.42 10.71
C ALA A 172 15.33 -10.55 12.16
N ARG A 173 14.70 -11.39 12.99
CA ARG A 173 15.20 -11.69 14.35
C ARG A 173 16.59 -12.33 14.34
N SER A 174 16.86 -13.25 13.42
CA SER A 174 18.22 -13.80 13.25
C SER A 174 19.22 -12.74 12.81
N LEU A 175 18.83 -11.83 11.90
CA LEU A 175 19.66 -10.71 11.47
C LEU A 175 20.00 -9.76 12.62
N ALA A 176 19.02 -9.44 13.48
CA ALA A 176 19.18 -8.58 14.64
C ALA A 176 20.25 -9.10 15.63
N GLU A 177 20.47 -10.42 15.68
CA GLU A 177 21.47 -11.05 16.55
C GLU A 177 22.89 -11.08 15.94
N ARG A 178 23.00 -11.01 14.61
CA ARG A 178 24.26 -11.25 13.88
C ARG A 178 24.86 -10.00 13.23
N VAL A 179 24.09 -8.92 13.12
CA VAL A 179 24.52 -7.64 12.55
C VAL A 179 24.70 -6.61 13.68
N ASP A 180 25.77 -5.82 13.59
CA ASP A 180 26.00 -4.70 14.49
C ASP A 180 25.23 -3.46 14.02
N PHE A 181 24.17 -3.13 14.77
CA PHE A 181 23.34 -1.95 14.50
C PHE A 181 23.81 -0.69 15.24
N SER A 182 24.93 -0.72 15.97
CA SER A 182 25.41 0.44 16.74
C SER A 182 25.81 1.66 15.88
N VAL A 183 25.94 1.46 14.57
CA VAL A 183 26.24 2.52 13.59
C VAL A 183 24.99 3.26 13.09
N TYR A 184 23.80 2.73 13.37
CA TYR A 184 22.52 3.32 12.98
C TYR A 184 21.96 4.18 14.12
N GLU A 185 21.10 5.14 13.78
CA GLU A 185 20.46 6.02 14.77
C GLU A 185 19.39 5.26 15.55
N ASP A 186 18.62 4.40 14.87
CA ASP A 186 17.54 3.64 15.46
C ASP A 186 17.95 2.20 15.82
N GLY A 187 17.08 1.53 16.59
CA GLY A 187 17.27 0.14 16.98
C GLY A 187 17.04 -0.84 15.83
N PRO A 188 17.49 -2.11 15.98
CA PRO A 188 17.39 -3.14 14.94
C PRO A 188 15.96 -3.36 14.43
N GLU A 189 14.94 -3.16 15.27
CA GLU A 189 13.54 -3.27 14.87
C GLU A 189 13.15 -2.28 13.77
N VAL A 190 13.58 -1.02 13.91
CA VAL A 190 13.30 0.04 12.93
C VAL A 190 14.17 -0.17 11.69
N GLU A 191 15.46 -0.44 11.90
CA GLU A 191 16.44 -0.59 10.82
C GLU A 191 16.15 -1.78 9.90
N LEU A 192 15.65 -2.88 10.48
CA LEU A 192 15.22 -4.04 9.72
C LEU A 192 13.83 -3.88 9.12
N SER A 193 13.02 -2.91 9.57
CA SER A 193 11.72 -2.65 8.94
C SER A 193 11.89 -2.22 7.48
N GLY A 194 10.83 -2.34 6.69
CA GLY A 194 10.85 -1.87 5.31
C GLY A 194 11.22 -0.39 5.17
N ASN A 195 11.01 0.45 6.19
CA ASN A 195 11.35 1.87 6.15
C ASN A 195 12.74 2.18 6.73
N GLY A 196 13.42 1.21 7.34
CA GLY A 196 14.71 1.40 8.00
C GLY A 196 15.87 1.56 7.02
N ASP A 197 16.90 2.30 7.44
CA ASP A 197 18.05 2.61 6.60
C ASP A 197 18.86 1.36 6.28
N PHE A 198 19.03 0.44 7.24
CA PHE A 198 19.67 -0.85 6.95
C PHE A 198 18.94 -1.62 5.84
N PHE A 199 17.61 -1.73 5.91
CA PHE A 199 16.86 -2.41 4.85
C PHE A 199 17.01 -1.68 3.50
N GLN A 200 16.80 -0.36 3.48
CA GLN A 200 16.80 0.44 2.25
C GLN A 200 18.18 0.50 1.58
N ASP A 201 19.26 0.65 2.35
CA ASP A 201 20.60 0.89 1.82
C ASP A 201 21.45 -0.39 1.69
N VAL A 202 21.14 -1.43 2.48
CA VAL A 202 21.97 -2.64 2.55
C VAL A 202 21.27 -3.86 1.98
N VAL A 203 19.99 -4.08 2.31
CA VAL A 203 19.26 -5.28 1.93
C VAL A 203 18.65 -5.12 0.54
N LEU A 204 17.75 -4.14 0.38
CA LEU A 204 16.97 -3.92 -0.84
C LEU A 204 17.83 -3.85 -2.12
N PRO A 205 19.01 -3.17 -2.16
CA PRO A 205 19.81 -3.07 -3.38
C PRO A 205 20.43 -4.38 -3.87
N ARG A 206 20.37 -5.46 -3.07
CA ARG A 206 20.88 -6.80 -3.45
C ARG A 206 19.86 -7.60 -4.27
N HIS A 207 18.62 -7.13 -4.34
CA HIS A 207 17.52 -7.82 -5.00
C HIS A 207 17.10 -7.07 -6.26
N GLN A 208 16.63 -7.81 -7.25
CA GLN A 208 16.01 -7.23 -8.44
C GLN A 208 14.55 -6.88 -8.12
N VAL A 209 14.27 -5.59 -7.97
CA VAL A 209 12.92 -5.09 -7.67
C VAL A 209 12.37 -4.28 -8.84
N SER A 210 11.11 -4.54 -9.19
CA SER A 210 10.32 -3.75 -10.12
C SER A 210 9.00 -3.37 -9.47
N ILE A 211 8.63 -2.09 -9.54
CA ILE A 211 7.37 -1.56 -8.99
C ILE A 211 6.60 -0.93 -10.15
N ASN A 212 5.34 -1.32 -10.31
CA ASN A 212 4.42 -0.70 -11.25
C ASN A 212 3.92 0.63 -10.67
N ASN A 213 4.71 1.70 -10.85
CA ASN A 213 4.38 3.02 -10.30
C ASN A 213 3.07 3.58 -10.87
N ASP A 214 2.73 3.27 -12.12
CA ASP A 214 1.45 3.68 -12.70
C ASP A 214 0.27 3.09 -11.91
N LEU A 215 0.41 1.86 -11.39
CA LEU A 215 -0.62 1.24 -10.55
C LEU A 215 -0.55 1.73 -9.11
N VAL A 216 0.65 1.72 -8.51
CA VAL A 216 0.90 2.11 -7.12
C VAL A 216 0.46 3.55 -6.83
N ASP A 217 0.75 4.51 -7.72
CA ASP A 217 0.43 5.92 -7.51
C ASP A 217 -1.08 6.19 -7.59
N ASN A 218 -1.81 5.34 -8.29
CA ASN A 218 -3.27 5.44 -8.43
C ASN A 218 -4.06 4.79 -7.28
N VAL A 219 -3.43 3.93 -6.46
CA VAL A 219 -4.06 3.41 -5.24
C VAL A 219 -4.39 4.58 -4.31
N ASN A 220 -5.62 4.74 -3.85
CA ASN A 220 -5.97 5.88 -2.99
C ASN A 220 -5.92 5.48 -1.50
N MET A 221 -4.75 5.64 -0.87
CA MET A 221 -4.57 5.32 0.55
C MET A 221 -5.50 6.16 1.44
N GLY A 222 -6.15 5.49 2.39
CA GLY A 222 -7.21 6.03 3.23
C GLY A 222 -8.60 5.90 2.61
N ARG A 223 -8.74 5.20 1.47
CA ARG A 223 -10.01 5.02 0.73
C ARG A 223 -10.21 3.63 0.12
N VAL A 224 -9.22 2.72 0.23
CA VAL A 224 -9.37 1.37 -0.32
C VAL A 224 -10.22 0.51 0.61
N THR A 225 -9.87 0.49 1.90
CA THR A 225 -10.48 -0.34 2.95
C THR A 225 -11.07 0.48 4.10
N VAL A 226 -10.74 1.77 4.19
CA VAL A 226 -11.27 2.71 5.20
C VAL A 226 -11.95 3.91 4.54
N ASN A 227 -12.75 4.66 5.32
CA ASN A 227 -13.50 5.84 4.85
C ASN A 227 -14.39 5.59 3.60
N LEU A 228 -14.94 4.38 3.48
CA LEU A 228 -15.67 3.89 2.31
C LEU A 228 -16.99 4.64 2.04
N ASP A 229 -17.58 5.23 3.08
CA ASP A 229 -18.86 5.95 3.01
C ASP A 229 -18.72 7.41 2.54
N GLN A 230 -17.51 7.89 2.26
CA GLN A 230 -17.20 9.29 1.95
C GLN A 230 -16.78 9.51 0.48
N GLU A 231 -17.33 8.72 -0.44
CA GLU A 231 -17.18 8.86 -1.91
C GLU A 231 -18.10 9.92 -2.54
#